data_AF-A0A2N3E1V3-F1
#
_entry.id   AF-A0A2N3E1V3-F1
#
_cell.length_a   1.000
_cell.length_b   1.000
_cell.length_c   1.000
_cell.angle_alpha   90.00
_cell.angle_beta   90.00
_cell.angle_gamma   90.00
#
_symmetry.space_group_name_H-M   'P 1'
#
loop_
_entity.id
_entity.type
_entity.pdbx_description
1 polymer ?
#
loop_
_entity_poly.entity_id
_entity_poly.type
_entity_poly.pdbx_seq_one_letter_code
_entity_poly.pdbx_strand_id
1 'polypeptide(L)'
;MPLWIALTVAAAFLQNLRSTLQKQLTGQMSAIGATYVRFVYGLPVAALYLFALTAFGGAALPAPHAMFLAYATIGGVAQIWGTVLLVALFAYRNFAVGTTYS
;
A
#
# COMPACT_ATOMS: atom_id res chain seq x y z
N MET A 1 -10.86 5.15 -25.62
CA MET A 1 -10.50 5.86 -24.37
C MET A 1 -9.11 5.41 -23.95
N PRO A 2 -8.18 6.31 -23.65
CA PRO A 2 -6.85 5.90 -23.22
C PRO A 2 -6.96 5.10 -21.91
N LEU A 3 -6.29 3.94 -21.87
CA LEU A 3 -6.44 2.91 -20.83
C LEU A 3 -6.26 3.47 -19.41
N TRP A 4 -5.41 4.49 -19.26
CA TRP A 4 -5.16 5.16 -17.99
C TRP A 4 -6.43 5.71 -17.34
N ILE A 5 -7.41 6.21 -18.11
CA ILE A 5 -8.65 6.81 -17.56
C ILE A 5 -9.48 5.76 -16.84
N ALA A 6 -9.70 4.61 -17.48
CA ALA A 6 -10.47 3.52 -16.88
C ALA A 6 -9.77 2.99 -15.63
N LEU A 7 -8.43 2.90 -15.67
CA LEU A 7 -7.62 2.47 -14.53
C LEU A 7 -7.68 3.48 -13.37
N THR A 8 -7.64 4.79 -13.60
CA THR A 8 -7.78 5.79 -12.53
C THR A 8 -9.16 5.77 -11.90
N VAL A 9 -10.22 5.63 -12.70
CA VAL A 9 -11.60 5.54 -12.16
C VAL A 9 -11.74 4.29 -11.28
N ALA A 10 -11.26 3.14 -11.76
CA ALA A 10 -11.26 1.90 -10.97
C ALA A 10 -10.42 2.03 -9.69
N ALA A 11 -9.23 2.64 -9.78
CA ALA A 11 -8.37 2.88 -8.63
C ALA A 11 -9.04 3.77 -7.57
N ALA A 12 -9.68 4.87 -8.00
CA ALA A 12 -10.40 5.78 -7.10
C ALA A 12 -11.58 5.08 -6.40
N PHE A 13 -12.30 4.22 -7.11
CA PHE A 13 -13.37 3.41 -6.52
C PHE A 13 -12.83 2.43 -5.46
N LEU A 14 -11.80 1.65 -5.80
CA LEU A 14 -11.18 0.70 -4.88
C LEU A 14 -10.56 1.39 -3.65
N GLN A 15 -10.01 2.60 -3.84
CA GLN A 15 -9.47 3.42 -2.76
C GLN A 15 -10.56 3.82 -1.75
N ASN A 16 -11.74 4.26 -2.22
CA ASN A 16 -12.89 4.57 -1.36
C ASN A 16 -13.45 3.33 -0.65
N LEU A 17 -13.55 2.21 -1.36
CA LEU A 17 -14.02 0.94 -0.80
C LEU A 17 -13.12 0.50 0.36
N ARG A 18 -11.80 0.53 0.16
CA ARG A 18 -10.81 0.21 1.20
C ARG A 18 -10.99 1.09 2.43
N SER A 19 -11.09 2.41 2.27
CA SER A 19 -11.26 3.33 3.41
C SER A 19 -12.54 3.05 4.19
N THR A 20 -13.62 2.68 3.49
CA THR A 20 -14.90 2.32 4.11
C THR A 20 -14.80 1.01 4.91
N LEU A 21 -14.21 -0.04 4.31
CA LEU A 21 -13.98 -1.31 4.98
C LEU A 21 -13.05 -1.16 6.18
N GLN A 22 -11.96 -0.41 6.03
CA GLN A 22 -11.01 -0.15 7.11
C GLN A 22 -11.69 0.60 8.28
N LYS A 23 -12.60 1.54 7.98
CA LYS A 23 -13.43 2.23 9.00
C LYS A 23 -14.34 1.27 9.77
N GLN A 24 -14.93 0.28 9.11
CA GLN A 24 -15.75 -0.75 9.77
C GLN A 24 -14.90 -1.68 10.67
N LEU A 25 -13.65 -1.95 10.26
CA LEU A 25 -12.71 -2.82 10.99
C LEU A 25 -11.99 -2.12 12.16
N THR A 26 -11.90 -0.78 12.18
CA THR A 26 -11.21 -0.01 13.23
C THR A 26 -11.81 -0.14 14.64
N GLY A 27 -12.95 -0.80 14.82
CA GLY A 27 -13.50 -1.15 16.14
C GLY A 27 -12.97 -2.47 16.73
N GLN A 28 -12.29 -3.31 15.94
CA GLN A 28 -11.90 -4.68 16.33
C GLN A 28 -10.39 -4.96 16.25
N MET A 29 -9.60 -4.10 15.61
CA MET A 29 -8.17 -4.35 15.38
C MET A 29 -7.30 -3.11 15.60
N SER A 30 -6.18 -3.29 16.32
CA SER A 30 -5.15 -2.26 16.51
C SER A 30 -4.54 -1.83 15.16
N ALA A 31 -4.15 -0.56 15.03
CA ALA A 31 -3.53 0.00 13.82
C ALA A 31 -2.26 -0.75 13.37
N ILE A 32 -1.47 -1.25 14.33
CA ILE A 32 -0.28 -2.06 14.06
C ILE A 32 -0.70 -3.42 13.49
N GLY A 33 -1.73 -4.04 14.06
CA GLY A 33 -2.28 -5.32 13.56
C GLY A 33 -2.82 -5.19 12.13
N ALA A 34 -3.54 -4.11 11.83
CA ALA A 34 -4.04 -3.84 10.48
C ALA A 34 -2.90 -3.66 9.46
N THR A 35 -1.82 -2.97 9.86
CA THR A 35 -0.65 -2.76 9.01
C THR A 35 0.09 -4.07 8.76
N TYR A 36 0.27 -4.89 9.80
CA TYR A 36 0.92 -6.19 9.70
C TYR A 36 0.16 -7.16 8.80
N VAL A 37 -1.16 -7.28 9.00
CA VAL A 37 -2.05 -8.13 8.19
C VAL A 37 -1.95 -7.73 6.72
N ARG A 38 -1.94 -6.43 6.39
CA ARG A 38 -1.78 -5.96 5.01
C ARG A 38 -0.49 -6.45 4.35
N PHE A 39 0.64 -6.43 5.06
CA PHE A 39 1.91 -6.91 4.52
C PHE A 39 1.95 -8.43 4.40
N VAL A 40 1.42 -9.16 5.39
CA VAL A 40 1.35 -10.63 5.37
C VAL A 40 0.50 -11.14 4.21
N TYR A 41 -0.70 -10.57 4.00
CA TYR A 41 -1.56 -10.96 2.87
C TYR A 41 -1.06 -10.38 1.53
N GLY A 42 -0.36 -9.25 1.55
CA GLY A 42 0.20 -8.64 0.34
C GLY A 42 1.40 -9.41 -0.21
N LEU A 43 2.21 -10.03 0.64
CA LEU A 43 3.45 -10.69 0.24
C LEU A 43 3.24 -11.90 -0.70
N PRO A 44 2.28 -12.83 -0.46
CA PRO A 44 1.96 -13.90 -1.40
C PRO A 44 1.52 -13.37 -2.77
N VAL A 45 0.71 -12.30 -2.80
CA VAL A 45 0.23 -11.70 -4.05
C VAL A 45 1.39 -11.04 -4.81
N ALA A 46 2.28 -10.33 -4.12
CA ALA A 46 3.47 -9.73 -4.71
C ALA A 46 4.42 -10.80 -5.26
N ALA A 47 4.62 -11.90 -4.54
CA ALA A 47 5.43 -13.03 -4.98
C ALA A 47 4.84 -13.72 -6.22
N LEU A 48 3.52 -13.95 -6.24
CA LEU A 48 2.81 -14.49 -7.41
C LEU A 48 2.92 -13.56 -8.62
N TYR A 49 2.80 -12.25 -8.42
CA TYR A 49 2.94 -11.27 -9.48
C TYR A 49 4.36 -11.23 -10.04
N LEU A 50 5.39 -11.23 -9.18
CA LEU A 50 6.78 -11.33 -9.61
C LEU A 50 7.02 -12.62 -10.38
N PHE A 51 6.51 -13.76 -9.89
CA PHE A 51 6.60 -15.04 -10.58
C PHE A 51 5.98 -14.95 -11.97
N ALA A 52 4.75 -14.42 -12.09
CA ALA A 52 4.09 -14.26 -13.38
C ALA A 52 4.88 -13.37 -14.34
N LEU A 53 5.45 -12.26 -13.86
CA LEU A 53 6.31 -11.39 -14.66
C LEU A 53 7.56 -12.12 -15.15
N THR A 54 8.22 -12.90 -14.30
CA THR A 54 9.42 -13.66 -14.69
C THR A 54 9.10 -14.84 -15.61
N ALA A 55 7.96 -15.51 -15.40
CA ALA A 55 7.57 -16.70 -16.17
C ALA A 55 7.00 -16.35 -17.55
N PHE A 56 6.23 -15.27 -17.65
CA PHE A 56 5.53 -14.89 -18.89
C PHE A 56 6.10 -13.64 -19.58
N GLY A 57 6.84 -12.79 -18.86
CA GLY A 57 7.32 -11.51 -19.39
C GLY A 57 8.63 -11.59 -20.18
N GLY A 58 9.34 -12.72 -20.16
CA GLY A 58 10.59 -12.94 -20.91
C GLY A 58 11.78 -12.09 -20.47
N ALA A 59 11.61 -11.19 -19.49
CA ALA A 59 12.66 -10.36 -18.92
C ALA A 59 13.45 -11.13 -17.87
N ALA A 60 14.78 -11.08 -17.96
CA ALA A 60 15.65 -11.64 -16.94
C ALA A 60 15.46 -10.88 -15.61
N LEU A 61 15.40 -11.62 -14.50
CA LEU A 61 15.33 -11.02 -13.17
C LEU A 61 16.61 -10.21 -12.92
N PRO A 62 16.53 -8.88 -12.69
CA PRO A 62 17.72 -8.09 -12.44
C PRO A 62 18.39 -8.56 -11.14
N ALA A 63 19.72 -8.69 -11.17
CA ALA A 63 20.46 -9.10 -9.99
C ALA A 63 20.27 -8.07 -8.86
N PRO A 64 19.92 -8.49 -7.63
CA PRO A 64 19.81 -7.58 -6.52
C PRO A 64 21.16 -6.93 -6.26
N HIS A 65 21.23 -5.60 -6.33
CA HIS A 65 22.43 -4.83 -6.03
C HIS A 65 22.24 -4.02 -4.75
N ALA A 66 23.35 -3.62 -4.11
CA ALA A 66 23.31 -2.95 -2.81
C ALA A 66 22.45 -1.68 -2.80
N MET A 67 22.50 -0.88 -3.87
CA MET A 67 21.70 0.34 -3.98
C MET A 67 20.19 0.06 -4.18
N PHE A 68 19.81 -1.04 -4.86
CA PHE A 68 18.41 -1.48 -4.91
C PHE A 68 17.90 -1.83 -3.50
N LEU A 69 18.68 -2.61 -2.74
CA LEU A 69 18.32 -2.98 -1.37
C LEU A 69 18.25 -1.76 -0.46
N ALA A 70 19.16 -0.80 -0.60
CA ALA A 70 19.15 0.44 0.16
C ALA A 70 17.86 1.24 -0.11
N TYR A 71 17.52 1.48 -1.37
CA TYR A 71 16.30 2.23 -1.72
C TYR A 71 15.01 1.48 -1.35
N ALA A 72 14.96 0.16 -1.54
CA ALA A 72 13.82 -0.65 -1.12
C ALA A 72 13.62 -0.60 0.40
N THR A 73 14.70 -0.65 1.18
CA THR A 73 14.65 -0.56 2.64
C THR A 73 14.20 0.82 3.09
N ILE A 74 14.78 1.89 2.53
CA ILE A 74 14.39 3.28 2.85
C ILE A 74 12.91 3.51 2.50
N GLY A 75 12.48 3.08 1.32
CA GLY A 75 11.08 3.18 0.88
C GLY A 75 10.12 2.43 1.79
N GLY A 76 10.46 1.19 2.18
CA GLY A 76 9.67 0.38 3.10
C GLY A 76 9.55 1.01 4.48
N VAL A 77 10.67 1.50 5.04
CA VAL A 77 10.67 2.20 6.33
C VAL A 77 9.84 3.49 6.27
N ALA A 78 10.03 4.30 5.23
CA ALA A 78 9.27 5.53 5.02
C ALA A 78 7.75 5.24 4.90
N GLN A 79 7.37 4.16 4.23
CA GLN A 79 5.98 3.73 4.10
C GLN A 79 5.35 3.36 5.45
N ILE A 80 6.09 2.65 6.31
CA ILE A 80 5.63 2.30 7.66
C ILE A 80 5.43 3.58 8.49
N TRP A 81 6.41 4.48 8.50
CA TRP A 81 6.32 5.75 9.20
C TRP A 81 5.16 6.62 8.70
N GLY A 82 4.97 6.72 7.37
CA GLY A 82 3.85 7.45 6.78
C GLY A 82 2.49 6.92 7.25
N THR A 83 2.35 5.59 7.37
CA THR A 83 1.12 4.97 7.86
C THR A 83 0.89 5.28 9.35
N VAL A 84 1.94 5.19 10.17
CA VAL A 84 1.88 5.54 11.61
C VAL A 84 1.48 7.00 11.80
N LEU A 85 2.09 7.92 11.05
CA LEU A 85 1.79 9.35 11.11
C LEU A 85 0.34 9.64 10.70
N LEU A 86 -0.16 8.99 9.65
CA LEU A 86 -1.54 9.14 9.19
C LEU A 86 -2.54 8.69 10.28
N VAL A 87 -2.30 7.53 10.91
CA VAL A 87 -3.15 7.05 12.01
C VAL A 87 -3.06 7.98 13.22
N ALA A 88 -1.85 8.45 13.57
CA ALA A 88 -1.66 9.42 14.65
C ALA A 88 -2.44 10.71 14.39
N LEU A 89 -2.48 11.19 13.13
CA LEU A 89 -3.24 12.37 12.73
C LEU A 89 -4.75 12.20 12.99
N PHE A 90 -5.29 11.00 12.76
CA PHE A 90 -6.70 10.70 13.07
C PHE A 90 -7.01 10.70 14.56
N ALA A 91 -6.02 10.44 15.43
CA ALA A 91 -6.21 10.54 16.88
C ALA A 91 -6.36 11.99 17.36
N TYR A 92 -5.87 12.99 16.61
CA TYR A 92 -5.90 14.40 17.00
C TYR A 92 -7.22 15.15 16.70
N ARG A 93 -8.36 14.45 16.56
CA ARG A 93 -9.72 15.03 16.43
C ARG A 93 -9.95 16.06 15.30
N ASN A 94 -9.01 16.27 14.38
CA ASN A 94 -9.19 17.16 13.22
C ASN A 94 -9.13 16.36 11.90
N PHE A 95 -10.12 15.48 11.73
CA PHE A 95 -10.32 14.66 10.53
C PHE A 95 -10.31 15.48 9.23
N ALA A 96 -10.85 16.70 9.27
CA ALA A 96 -10.95 17.60 8.12
C ALA A 96 -9.59 18.02 7.55
N VAL A 97 -8.57 18.24 8.39
CA VAL A 97 -7.24 18.73 7.97
C VAL A 97 -6.41 17.61 7.32
N GLY A 98 -6.57 16.36 7.77
CA GLY A 98 -5.84 15.21 7.23
C GLY A 98 -6.26 14.83 5.80
N THR A 99 -7.55 14.95 5.48
CA THR A 99 -8.08 14.67 4.14
C THR A 99 -7.73 15.73 3.09
N THR A 100 -7.35 16.95 3.49
CA THR A 100 -6.97 18.00 2.51
C THR A 100 -5.59 17.77 1.88
N TYR A 101 -4.76 16.93 2.51
CA TYR A 101 -3.38 16.65 2.08
C TYR A 101 -3.15 15.20 1.59
N SER A 102 -4.21 14.38 1.47
CA SER A 102 -4.16 13.01 0.90
C SER A 102 -4.67 12.99 -0.53
#